data_AF-A0A2T4XJ64-F1
#
_entry.id   AF-A0A2T4XJ64-F1
#
_cell.length_a   1.000
_cell.length_b   1.000
_cell.length_c   1.000
_cell.angle_alpha   90.00
_cell.angle_beta   90.00
_cell.angle_gamma   90.00
#
_symmetry.space_group_name_H-M   'P 1'
#
loop_
_entity.id
_entity.type
_entity.pdbx_description
1 polymer ?
#
loop_
_entity_poly.entity_id
_entity_poly.type
_entity_poly.pdbx_seq_one_letter_code
_entity_poly.pdbx_strand_id
1 'polypeptide(L)' 'LAEAFAPIASAFETHENQIHEELIGAQRQPQDIGGYYHPDPEKTSHAMRPSKTLNDLVDAL' A
#
# COMPACT_ATOMS: atom_id res chain seq x y z
N LEU A 1 3.33 -18.95 15.26
CA LEU A 1 2.66 -18.15 14.19
C LEU A 1 1.69 -17.15 14.77
N ALA A 2 0.65 -17.56 15.53
CA ALA A 2 -0.32 -16.63 16.11
C ALA A 2 0.31 -15.44 16.88
N GLU A 3 1.28 -15.72 17.77
CA GLU A 3 2.00 -14.67 18.52
C GLU A 3 2.80 -13.71 17.64
N ALA A 4 3.36 -14.20 16.52
CA ALA A 4 4.13 -13.37 15.59
C ALA A 4 3.23 -12.39 14.81
N PHE A 5 1.99 -12.78 14.51
CA PHE A 5 1.04 -11.96 13.75
C PHE A 5 0.11 -11.10 14.62
N ALA A 6 0.01 -11.38 15.93
CA ALA A 6 -0.79 -10.58 16.86
C ALA A 6 -0.48 -9.07 16.83
N PRO A 7 0.79 -8.60 16.86
CA PRO A 7 1.08 -7.17 16.86
C PRO A 7 0.72 -6.50 15.53
N ILE A 8 1.02 -7.14 14.40
CA ILE A 8 0.72 -6.57 13.09
C ILE A 8 -0.79 -6.52 12.82
N ALA A 9 -1.55 -7.54 13.25
CA ALA A 9 -3.01 -7.53 13.15
C ALA A 9 -3.64 -6.36 13.91
N SER A 10 -3.18 -6.10 15.14
CA SER A 10 -3.65 -4.94 15.92
C SER A 10 -3.27 -3.60 15.28
N ALA A 11 -2.11 -3.52 14.64
CA ALA A 11 -1.68 -2.33 13.89
C ALA A 11 -2.55 -2.08 12.65
N PHE A 12 -2.93 -3.15 11.92
CA PHE A 12 -3.89 -3.06 10.82
C PHE A 12 -5.26 -2.56 11.27
N GLU A 13 -5.80 -3.08 12.37
CA GLU A 13 -7.07 -2.62 12.93
C GLU A 13 -7.01 -1.15 13.36
N THR A 14 -5.89 -0.73 13.96
CA THR A 14 -5.70 0.66 14.42
C THR A 14 -5.63 1.65 13.24
N HIS A 15 -5.06 1.24 12.10
CA HIS A 15 -4.82 2.10 10.95
C HIS A 15 -5.81 1.90 9.79
N GLU A 16 -6.84 1.06 9.95
CA GLU A 16 -7.78 0.69 8.88
C GLU A 16 -8.35 1.91 8.13
N ASN A 17 -8.90 2.89 8.87
CA ASN A 17 -9.51 4.08 8.25
C ASN A 17 -8.48 4.90 7.47
N GLN A 18 -7.28 5.08 8.01
CA GLN A 18 -6.22 5.82 7.33
C GLN A 18 -5.77 5.10 6.05
N ILE A 19 -5.62 3.78 6.10
CA ILE A 19 -5.29 2.97 4.91
C ILE A 19 -6.39 3.13 3.85
N HIS A 20 -7.67 3.07 4.23
CA HIS A 20 -8.78 3.29 3.31
C HIS A 20 -8.74 4.68 2.68
N GLU A 21 -8.49 5.74 3.46
CA GLU A 21 -8.38 7.11 2.94
C GLU A 21 -7.23 7.26 1.95
N GLU A 22 -6.05 6.69 2.26
CA GLU A 22 -4.88 6.69 1.37
C GLU A 22 -5.17 5.96 0.05
N LEU A 23 -5.82 4.80 0.10
CA LEU A 23 -6.16 4.00 -1.08
C LEU A 23 -7.25 4.65 -1.95
N ILE A 24 -8.30 5.22 -1.32
CA ILE A 24 -9.38 5.90 -2.04
C ILE A 24 -8.85 7.21 -2.64
N GLY A 25 -8.00 7.93 -1.91
CA GLY A 25 -7.40 9.20 -2.37
C GLY A 25 -6.55 9.06 -3.64
N ALA A 26 -5.99 7.88 -3.90
CA ALA A 26 -5.19 7.61 -5.10
C ALA A 26 -6.03 7.43 -6.38
N GLN A 27 -7.36 7.32 -6.28
CA GLN A 27 -8.22 6.97 -7.40
C GLN A 27 -8.55 8.16 -8.31
N ARG A 28 -9.02 7.85 -9.53
CA ARG A 28 -9.54 8.79 -10.55
C ARG A 28 -8.52 9.81 -11.07
N GLN A 29 -7.26 9.67 -10.70
CA GLN A 29 -6.15 10.46 -11.24
C GLN A 29 -5.41 9.63 -12.30
N PRO A 30 -4.97 10.25 -13.42
CA PRO A 30 -4.04 9.60 -14.34
C PRO A 30 -2.76 9.18 -13.61
N GLN A 31 -2.30 7.95 -13.86
CA GLN A 31 -1.07 7.41 -13.31
C GLN A 31 -0.04 7.22 -14.43
N ASP A 32 1.16 7.76 -14.26
CA ASP A 32 2.29 7.51 -15.17
C ASP A 32 3.07 6.28 -14.70
N ILE A 33 2.87 5.16 -15.40
CA ILE A 33 3.60 3.91 -15.15
C ILE A 33 4.82 3.75 -16.07
N GLY A 34 5.19 4.75 -16.86
CA GLY A 34 6.42 4.75 -17.68
C GLY A 34 6.41 3.82 -18.91
N GLY A 35 5.26 3.28 -19.30
CA GLY A 35 5.12 2.41 -20.46
C GLY A 35 3.73 1.77 -20.54
N TYR A 36 3.55 0.80 -21.43
CA TYR A 36 2.28 0.06 -21.56
C TYR A 36 2.51 -1.47 -21.53
N TYR A 37 3.18 -2.03 -22.53
CA TYR A 37 3.50 -3.47 -22.57
C TYR A 37 4.67 -3.85 -21.66
N HIS A 38 5.55 -2.89 -21.37
CA HIS A 38 6.68 -3.04 -20.46
C HIS A 38 6.80 -1.73 -19.67
N PRO A 39 5.98 -1.54 -18.62
CA PRO A 39 6.01 -0.34 -17.81
C PRO A 39 7.27 -0.29 -16.95
N ASP A 40 7.60 0.89 -16.44
CA ASP A 40 8.72 1.07 -15.52
C ASP A 40 8.38 0.42 -14.16
N PRO A 41 9.21 -0.52 -13.66
CA PRO A 41 8.88 -1.26 -12.44
C PRO A 41 8.74 -0.38 -11.20
N GLU A 42 9.55 0.66 -11.07
CA GLU A 42 9.54 1.56 -9.91
C GLU A 42 8.30 2.44 -9.93
N LYS A 43 8.00 3.07 -11.08
CA LYS A 43 6.77 3.86 -11.26
C LYS A 43 5.52 3.02 -11.03
N THR A 44 5.50 1.79 -11.54
CA THR A 44 4.38 0.88 -11.37
C THR A 44 4.21 0.48 -9.91
N SER A 45 5.31 0.16 -9.22
CA SER A 45 5.30 -0.18 -7.78
C SER A 45 4.73 0.97 -6.95
N HIS A 46 5.19 2.20 -7.19
CA HIS A 46 4.67 3.39 -6.52
C HIS A 46 3.18 3.64 -6.78
N ALA A 47 2.74 3.52 -8.04
CA ALA A 47 1.33 3.70 -8.39
C ALA A 47 0.41 2.63 -7.77
N MET A 48 0.89 1.38 -7.65
CA MET A 48 0.13 0.24 -7.14
C MET A 48 0.19 0.10 -5.61
N ARG A 49 1.16 0.73 -4.95
CA ARG A 49 1.33 0.74 -3.48
C ARG A 49 1.17 2.16 -2.91
N PRO A 50 0.03 2.85 -3.11
CA PRO A 50 -0.08 4.26 -2.78
C PRO A 50 -0.22 4.54 -1.27
N SER A 51 -0.58 3.54 -0.46
CA SER A 51 -0.70 3.69 0.99
C SER A 51 0.65 3.45 1.66
N LYS A 52 1.27 4.53 2.15
CA LYS A 52 2.52 4.43 2.92
C LYS A 52 2.29 3.63 4.20
N THR A 53 1.16 3.85 4.88
CA THR A 53 0.83 3.20 6.14
C THR A 53 0.72 1.68 5.97
N LEU A 54 0.01 1.23 4.92
CA LEU A 54 -0.05 -0.18 4.56
C LEU A 54 1.34 -0.75 4.24
N ASN A 55 2.13 -0.05 3.45
CA ASN A 55 3.46 -0.52 3.04
C ASN A 55 4.39 -0.68 4.25
N ASP A 56 4.44 0.31 5.13
CA ASP A 56 5.28 0.27 6.34
C ASP A 56 4.91 -0.92 7.24
N LEU A 57 3.61 -1.24 7.37
CA LEU A 57 3.16 -2.40 8.14
C LEU A 57 3.59 -3.71 7.51
N VAL A 58 3.45 -3.86 6.19
CA VAL A 58 3.84 -5.08 5.47
C VAL A 58 5.35 -5.27 5.47
N ASP A 59 6.12 -4.20 5.29
CA ASP A 59 7.58 -4.24 5.25
C ASP A 59 8.20 -4.53 6.64
N ALA A 60 7.42 -4.36 7.72
CA ALA A 60 7.82 -4.65 9.10
C ALA A 60 7.58 -6.12 9.53
N LEU A 61 6.97 -6.94 8.67
CA LEU A 61 6.71 -8.37 8.90
C LEU A 61 7.92 -9.24 8.50
#